data_AF-A0A949PTW8-F1
#
_entry.id   AF-A0A949PTW8-F1
#
_cell.length_a   1.000
_cell.length_b   1.000
_cell.length_c   1.000
_cell.angle_alpha   90.00
_cell.angle_beta   90.00
_cell.angle_gamma   90.00
#
_symmetry.space_group_name_H-M   'P 1'
#
loop_
_entity.id
_entity.type
_entity.pdbx_description
1 polymer ?
#
loop_
_entity_poly.entity_id
_entity_poly.type
_entity_poly.pdbx_seq_one_letter_code
_entity_poly.pdbx_strand_id
1 'polypeptide(L)'
;MSFEKVTPGKNAPETFNVVIEIAANADPVKYEVDKETGCVFVDRFMGTAMHYPCNYGYVPQTLAGDGDPVDVLVLTPFPLPSGVVVPCRAIGILEMEDESGVDGKVLAVPTKKI
;
A
#
# COMPACT_ATOMS: atom_id res chain seq x y z
N MET A 1 -15.60 -1.38 -8.34
CA MET A 1 -15.05 -0.09 -7.86
C MET A 1 -13.85 0.22 -8.73
N SER A 2 -13.60 1.46 -9.18
CA SER A 2 -12.49 1.74 -10.10
C SER A 2 -11.42 2.54 -9.34
N PHE A 3 -10.38 1.83 -8.88
CA PHE A 3 -9.22 2.45 -8.23
C PHE A 3 -8.45 3.39 -9.18
N GLU A 4 -8.55 3.18 -10.49
CA GLU A 4 -7.97 4.06 -11.51
C GLU A 4 -8.43 5.52 -11.40
N LYS A 5 -9.67 5.74 -10.92
CA LYS A 5 -10.23 7.08 -10.71
C LYS A 5 -9.76 7.75 -9.42
N VAL A 6 -9.08 7.02 -8.55
CA VAL A 6 -8.52 7.57 -7.32
C VAL A 6 -7.22 8.28 -7.69
N THR A 7 -7.17 9.58 -7.45
CA THR A 7 -5.94 10.37 -7.68
C THR A 7 -4.94 10.13 -6.54
N PRO A 8 -3.64 10.44 -6.73
CA PRO A 8 -2.65 10.38 -5.66
C PRO A 8 -2.99 11.24 -4.45
N GLY A 9 -3.93 12.20 -4.58
CA GLY A 9 -4.26 13.21 -3.58
C GLY A 9 -3.99 14.62 -4.11
N LYS A 10 -4.75 15.61 -3.65
CA LYS A 10 -4.63 17.00 -4.14
C LYS A 10 -3.33 17.70 -3.72
N ASN A 11 -2.73 17.25 -2.63
CA ASN A 11 -1.54 17.85 -2.02
C ASN A 11 -0.43 16.81 -1.92
N ALA A 12 -0.28 15.95 -2.92
CA ALA A 12 0.87 15.06 -3.01
C ALA A 12 2.12 15.89 -3.37
N PRO A 13 3.29 15.65 -2.73
CA PRO A 13 3.61 14.51 -1.87
C PRO A 13 3.33 14.71 -0.36
N GLU A 14 2.92 15.90 0.11
CA GLU A 14 2.74 16.19 1.53
C GLU A 14 1.66 15.31 2.18
N THR A 15 0.57 15.07 1.44
CA THR A 15 -0.48 14.11 1.80
C THR A 15 -0.97 13.39 0.55
N PHE A 16 -1.19 12.08 0.64
CA PHE A 16 -1.54 11.25 -0.49
C PHE A 16 -2.54 10.16 -0.10
N ASN A 17 -3.29 9.65 -1.08
CA ASN A 17 -4.19 8.53 -0.92
C ASN A 17 -3.41 7.21 -1.01
N VAL A 18 -3.76 6.25 -0.16
CA VAL A 18 -3.24 4.88 -0.24
C VAL A 18 -4.41 3.94 -0.43
N VAL A 19 -4.35 3.08 -1.45
CA VAL A 19 -5.30 1.97 -1.65
C VAL A 19 -4.75 0.77 -0.87
N ILE A 20 -5.49 0.27 0.12
CA ILE A 20 -5.05 -0.85 0.96
C ILE A 20 -5.27 -2.17 0.23
N GLU A 21 -4.24 -3.02 0.21
CA GLU A 21 -4.30 -4.35 -0.36
C GLU A 21 -4.29 -5.42 0.72
N ILE A 22 -3.48 -5.23 1.77
CA ILE A 22 -3.31 -6.20 2.85
C ILE A 22 -3.53 -5.50 4.19
N ALA A 23 -4.46 -6.02 4.98
CA ALA A 23 -4.74 -5.50 6.32
C ALA A 23 -3.62 -5.85 7.29
N ALA A 24 -3.36 -4.97 8.27
CA ALA A 24 -2.43 -5.26 9.35
C ALA A 24 -2.85 -6.51 10.14
N ASN A 25 -1.90 -7.38 10.47
CA ASN A 25 -2.10 -8.62 11.24
C ASN A 25 -3.13 -9.60 10.63
N ALA A 26 -3.40 -9.49 9.33
CA ALA A 26 -4.28 -10.43 8.63
C ALA A 26 -3.62 -11.80 8.43
N ASP A 27 -4.43 -12.78 8.05
CA ASP A 27 -3.95 -14.09 7.60
C ASP A 27 -2.86 -13.95 6.51
N PRO A 28 -1.91 -14.90 6.42
CA PRO A 28 -0.72 -14.81 5.56
C PRO A 28 -1.05 -15.00 4.06
N VAL A 29 -1.80 -14.05 3.49
CA VAL A 29 -2.20 -13.99 2.08
C VAL A 29 -1.73 -12.66 1.50
N LYS A 30 -0.92 -12.73 0.44
CA LYS A 30 -0.59 -11.54 -0.36
C LYS A 30 -1.72 -11.30 -1.34
N TYR A 31 -2.42 -10.20 -1.13
CA TYR A 31 -3.39 -9.67 -2.07
C TYR A 31 -2.74 -8.60 -2.93
N GLU A 32 -3.27 -8.41 -4.13
CA GLU A 32 -2.83 -7.38 -5.06
C GLU A 32 -4.03 -6.89 -5.88
N VAL A 33 -4.07 -5.59 -6.16
CA VAL A 33 -5.06 -5.03 -7.10
C VAL A 33 -4.60 -5.28 -8.51
N ASP A 34 -5.37 -6.07 -9.24
CA ASP A 34 -5.15 -6.27 -10.67
C ASP A 34 -5.39 -4.97 -11.43
N LYS A 35 -4.37 -4.54 -12.20
CA LYS A 35 -4.36 -3.23 -12.88
C LYS A 35 -5.40 -3.13 -13.99
N GLU A 36 -5.76 -4.24 -14.64
CA GLU A 36 -6.72 -4.25 -15.75
C GLU A 36 -8.18 -4.21 -15.25
N THR A 37 -8.49 -4.97 -14.20
CA THR A 37 -9.86 -5.13 -13.70
C THR A 37 -10.18 -4.21 -12.53
N GLY A 38 -9.17 -3.74 -11.79
CA GLY A 38 -9.32 -3.01 -10.53
C GLY A 38 -9.88 -3.87 -9.38
N CYS A 39 -9.85 -5.19 -9.51
CA CYS A 39 -10.28 -6.13 -8.47
C CYS A 39 -9.09 -6.56 -7.60
N VAL A 40 -9.37 -6.93 -6.36
CA VAL A 40 -8.36 -7.51 -5.46
C VAL A 40 -8.25 -9.01 -5.75
N PHE A 41 -7.07 -9.46 -6.15
CA PHE A 41 -6.74 -10.85 -6.41
C PHE A 41 -5.82 -11.42 -5.32
N VAL A 42 -5.87 -12.73 -5.15
CA VAL A 42 -4.87 -13.46 -4.38
C VAL A 42 -3.64 -13.63 -5.29
N ASP A 43 -2.53 -12.99 -4.94
CA ASP A 43 -1.23 -13.22 -5.59
C ASP A 43 -0.66 -14.55 -5.10
N ARG A 44 -0.53 -14.72 -3.77
CA ARG A 44 -0.01 -15.95 -3.16
C ARG A 44 -0.36 -16.11 -1.69
N PHE A 45 -0.30 -17.35 -1.20
CA PHE A 45 -0.25 -17.67 0.22
C PHE A 45 1.21 -17.61 0.71
N MET A 46 1.47 -16.93 1.82
CA MET A 46 2.82 -16.78 2.35
C MET A 46 3.25 -18.07 3.07
N GLY A 47 4.46 -18.56 2.79
CA GLY A 47 4.99 -19.79 3.40
C GLY A 47 5.62 -19.60 4.78
N THR A 48 5.95 -18.37 5.16
CA THR A 48 6.52 -18.03 6.47
C THR A 48 5.40 -17.73 7.47
N ALA A 49 5.60 -18.10 8.74
CA ALA A 49 4.67 -17.83 9.84
C ALA A 49 4.78 -16.36 10.30
N MET A 50 4.56 -15.42 9.37
CA MET A 50 4.65 -13.98 9.57
C MET A 50 3.37 -13.30 9.07
N HIS A 51 3.08 -12.13 9.65
CA HIS A 51 1.97 -11.28 9.23
C HIS A 51 2.50 -9.87 8.94
N TYR A 52 1.77 -9.12 8.10
CA TYR A 52 2.08 -7.72 7.85
C TYR A 52 1.90 -6.91 9.15
N PRO A 53 2.92 -6.18 9.63
CA PRO A 53 2.84 -5.44 10.88
C PRO A 53 2.02 -4.15 10.79
N CYS A 54 1.73 -3.71 9.56
CA CYS A 54 0.99 -2.50 9.21
C CYS A 54 0.10 -2.81 8.00
N ASN A 55 -0.85 -1.94 7.68
CA ASN A 55 -1.59 -2.11 6.43
C ASN A 55 -0.64 -1.82 5.28
N TYR A 56 -0.70 -2.63 4.24
CA TYR A 56 0.10 -2.48 3.05
C TYR A 56 -0.78 -2.14 1.86
N GLY A 57 -0.25 -1.31 0.97
CA GLY A 57 -0.91 -0.91 -0.24
C GLY A 57 -0.06 0.10 -1.00
N TYR A 58 -0.67 0.80 -1.94
CA TYR A 58 0.05 1.64 -2.89
C TYR A 58 -0.57 3.02 -3.08
N VAL A 59 0.22 3.96 -3.59
CA VAL A 59 -0.25 5.28 -4.03
C VAL A 59 -0.72 5.19 -5.49
N PRO A 60 -2.01 5.40 -5.80
CA PRO A 60 -2.51 5.27 -7.17
C PRO A 60 -1.93 6.36 -8.07
N GLN A 61 -1.83 6.08 -9.37
CA GLN A 61 -1.27 6.99 -10.40
C GLN A 61 0.15 7.47 -10.08
N THR A 62 0.98 6.58 -9.53
CA THR A 62 2.42 6.77 -9.36
C THR A 62 3.18 5.64 -10.06
N LEU A 63 4.49 5.82 -10.22
CA LEU A 63 5.38 4.84 -10.83
C LEU A 63 6.73 4.88 -10.10
N ALA A 64 7.11 3.76 -9.51
CA ALA A 64 8.39 3.52 -8.86
C ALA A 64 9.40 2.93 -9.86
N GLY A 65 10.64 2.71 -9.41
CA GLY A 65 11.75 2.29 -10.27
C GLY A 65 11.63 0.86 -10.82
N ASP A 66 10.81 0.03 -10.19
CA ASP A 66 10.47 -1.34 -10.58
C ASP A 66 9.31 -1.42 -11.59
N GLY A 67 8.65 -0.29 -11.88
CA GLY A 67 7.50 -0.23 -12.78
C GLY A 67 6.14 -0.40 -12.09
N ASP A 68 6.11 -0.54 -10.77
CA ASP A 68 4.89 -0.61 -9.97
C ASP A 68 4.56 0.73 -9.30
N PRO A 69 3.32 0.94 -8.83
CA PRO A 69 3.00 2.12 -8.04
C PRO A 69 3.80 2.14 -6.73
N VAL A 70 4.00 3.32 -6.15
CA VAL A 70 4.77 3.48 -4.91
C VAL A 70 4.11 2.73 -3.75
N ASP A 71 4.88 1.83 -3.15
CA ASP A 71 4.50 1.03 -1.99
C ASP A 71 4.46 1.83 -0.68
N VAL A 72 3.47 1.52 0.16
CA VAL A 72 3.26 2.19 1.44
C VAL A 72 2.87 1.21 2.54
N LEU A 73 3.57 1.31 3.68
CA LEU A 73 3.17 0.73 4.95
C LEU A 73 2.47 1.80 5.80
N VAL A 74 1.17 1.60 6.05
CA VAL A 74 0.31 2.54 6.77
C VAL A 74 0.06 2.03 8.19
N LEU A 75 0.63 2.75 9.17
CA LEU A 75 0.42 2.49 10.58
C LEU A 75 -0.91 3.11 11.05
N THR A 76 -1.84 2.27 11.48
CA THR A 76 -3.16 2.67 11.97
C THR A 76 -3.50 2.01 13.32
N PRO A 77 -4.46 2.56 14.09
CA PRO A 77 -4.90 1.92 15.33
C PRO A 77 -5.62 0.58 15.14
N PHE A 78 -6.24 0.37 13.97
CA PHE A 78 -6.99 -0.84 13.63
C PHE A 78 -6.68 -1.31 12.21
N PRO A 79 -6.70 -2.62 11.92
CA PRO A 79 -6.58 -3.14 10.56
C PRO A 79 -7.66 -2.57 9.63
N LEU A 80 -7.29 -2.32 8.38
CA LEU A 80 -8.18 -1.78 7.37
C LEU A 80 -8.53 -2.86 6.34
N PRO A 81 -9.79 -3.00 5.92
CA PRO A 81 -10.15 -3.97 4.88
C PRO A 81 -9.43 -3.70 3.56
N SER A 82 -9.10 -4.76 2.82
CA SER A 82 -8.58 -4.62 1.45
C SER A 82 -9.57 -3.87 0.56
N GLY A 83 -9.04 -3.02 -0.33
CA GLY A 83 -9.81 -2.20 -1.26
C GLY A 83 -10.36 -0.88 -0.70
N VAL A 84 -10.01 -0.49 0.53
CA VAL A 84 -10.33 0.85 1.05
C VAL A 84 -9.23 1.85 0.71
N VAL A 85 -9.60 3.14 0.67
CA VAL A 85 -8.66 4.24 0.42
C VAL A 85 -8.49 5.06 1.69
N VAL A 86 -7.24 5.32 2.09
CA VAL A 86 -6.94 6.12 3.30
C VAL A 86 -6.00 7.29 2.96
N PRO A 87 -6.41 8.54 3.27
CA PRO A 87 -5.53 9.70 3.16
C PRO A 87 -4.43 9.65 4.23
N CYS A 88 -3.18 9.63 3.78
CA CYS A 88 -1.99 9.47 4.60
C CYS A 88 -1.00 10.63 4.41
N ARG A 89 -0.03 10.71 5.32
CA ARG A 89 1.19 11.50 5.17
C ARG A 89 2.40 10.59 5.40
N ALA A 90 3.47 10.81 4.66
CA ALA A 90 4.73 10.11 4.90
C ALA A 90 5.36 10.54 6.24
N ILE A 91 6.08 9.59 6.85
CA ILE A 91 6.93 9.81 8.03
C ILE A 91 8.36 9.33 7.82
N GLY A 92 8.62 8.54 6.78
CA GLY A 92 9.93 8.04 6.41
C GLY A 92 9.85 7.06 5.24
N ILE A 93 10.99 6.49 4.88
CA ILE A 93 11.10 5.42 3.89
C ILE A 93 11.95 4.29 4.49
N LEU A 94 11.50 3.06 4.29
CA LEU A 94 12.30 1.87 4.52
C LEU A 94 13.00 1.54 3.21
N GLU A 95 14.30 1.82 3.14
CA GLU A 95 15.15 1.46 2.01
C GLU A 95 15.62 0.01 2.18
N MET A 96 15.44 -0.78 1.13
CA MET A 96 15.84 -2.17 1.06
C MET A 96 16.52 -2.43 -0.28
N GLU A 97 17.35 -3.47 -0.30
CA GLU A 97 17.95 -3.99 -1.52
C GLU A 97 17.75 -5.50 -1.51
N ASP A 98 17.23 -6.03 -2.60
CA ASP A 98 17.05 -7.46 -2.82
C ASP A 98 17.69 -7.89 -4.15
N GLU A 99 17.41 -9.13 -4.56
CA GLU A 99 17.94 -9.74 -5.79
C GLU A 99 17.54 -8.98 -7.07
N SER A 100 16.47 -8.18 -7.01
CA SER A 100 15.91 -7.39 -8.12
C SER A 100 16.31 -5.91 -8.06
N GLY A 101 17.07 -5.50 -7.05
CA GLY A 101 17.64 -4.16 -6.90
C GLY A 101 17.11 -3.41 -5.68
N VAL A 102 17.06 -2.08 -5.79
CA VAL A 102 16.64 -1.20 -4.69
C VAL A 102 15.11 -1.12 -4.63
N ASP A 103 14.55 -1.39 -3.46
CA ASP A 103 13.12 -1.32 -3.16
C ASP A 103 12.89 -0.38 -1.97
N GLY A 104 12.05 0.63 -2.17
CA GLY A 104 11.75 1.65 -1.18
C GLY A 104 10.29 1.60 -0.78
N LYS A 105 10.01 1.32 0.51
CA LYS A 105 8.64 1.32 1.05
C LYS A 105 8.38 2.55 1.90
N VAL A 106 7.42 3.36 1.51
CA VAL A 106 7.06 4.57 2.26
C VAL A 106 6.40 4.17 3.58
N LEU A 107 6.88 4.72 4.69
CA LEU A 107 6.20 4.61 5.98
C LEU A 107 5.25 5.79 6.12
N ALA A 108 3.98 5.52 6.43
CA ALA A 108 2.95 6.54 6.49
C ALA A 108 2.00 6.37 7.68
N VAL A 109 1.36 7.47 8.06
CA VAL A 109 0.28 7.51 9.04
C VAL A 109 -0.92 8.25 8.44
N PRO A 110 -2.16 7.95 8.88
CA PRO A 110 -3.32 8.72 8.46
C PRO A 110 -3.17 10.22 8.74
N THR A 111 -3.77 11.04 7.89
CA THR A 111 -3.87 12.48 8.16
C THR A 111 -4.75 12.77 9.39
N LYS A 112 -4.57 13.94 10.03
CA LYS A 112 -5.28 14.32 11.27
C LYS A 112 -6.81 14.39 11.17
N LYS A 113 -7.38 14.27 9.98
CA LYS A 113 -8.82 14.30 9.75
C LYS A 113 -9.27 12.86 9.43
N ILE A 114 -9.68 12.14 10.48
CA ILE A 114 -10.49 10.92 10.37
C ILE A 114 -11.74 11.16 11.21
#